data_AF-A0A354PJG7-F1
#
_entry.id   AF-A0A354PJG7-F1
#
_cell.length_a   1.000
_cell.length_b   1.000
_cell.length_c   1.000
_cell.angle_alpha   90.00
_cell.angle_beta   90.00
_cell.angle_gamma   90.00
#
_symmetry.space_group_name_H-M   'P 1'
#
loop_
_entity.id
_entity.type
_entity.pdbx_description
1 polymer ?
#
loop_
_entity_poly.entity_id
_entity_poly.type
_entity_poly.pdbx_seq_one_letter_code
_entity_poly.pdbx_strand_id
1 'polypeptide(L)'
;MVDAEFLAFIAEVDRKREEIKCSRSGAFFRGHSNGHYRLVPSLLRKTPHPDAEHNLFHECFARANNLLPRDATSWERLAFFQHYGIPTRLLDWTESLGVALFFAVRDQPISPSLWIVNAFRLNKSNGASKQPRIMMPGLDKLPDYHDCFVRVDDRAAWPYSKPIFIQIPWTSERVRAQSGFFTFHATNDSIEELCPKYFRRVDVPDAAIPGALKFLENAGITEYTVFPDFVGLAGFLRNRYRV
;
A
#
# COMPACT_ATOMS: atom_id res chain seq x y z
N MET A 1 25.59 10.67 17.76
CA MET A 1 25.66 11.34 16.44
C MET A 1 24.48 10.87 15.61
N VAL A 2 23.76 11.80 14.99
CA VAL A 2 22.79 11.46 13.95
C VAL A 2 23.60 11.03 12.72
N ASP A 3 23.17 9.94 12.08
CA ASP A 3 23.84 9.35 10.94
C ASP A 3 23.73 10.29 9.72
N ALA A 4 24.87 10.72 9.16
CA ALA A 4 24.92 11.67 8.05
C ALA A 4 24.28 11.12 6.78
N GLU A 5 24.40 9.81 6.54
CA GLU A 5 23.80 9.13 5.39
C GLU A 5 22.28 9.10 5.51
N PHE A 6 21.77 8.87 6.72
CA PHE A 6 20.33 8.93 6.97
C PHE A 6 19.76 10.34 6.75
N LEU A 7 20.48 11.38 7.19
CA LEU A 7 20.06 12.77 6.94
C LEU A 7 20.07 13.12 5.45
N ALA A 8 21.09 12.67 4.71
CA ALA A 8 21.15 12.85 3.26
C ALA A 8 19.98 12.13 2.55
N PHE A 9 19.65 10.90 2.99
CA PHE A 9 18.49 10.16 2.50
C PHE A 9 17.17 10.93 2.74
N ILE A 10 16.96 11.46 3.95
CA ILE A 10 15.75 12.25 4.26
C ILE A 10 15.68 13.53 3.42
N ALA A 11 16.80 14.23 3.22
CA ALA A 11 16.85 15.40 2.35
C ALA A 11 16.49 15.06 0.90
N GLU A 12 16.92 13.91 0.38
CA GLU A 12 16.54 13.42 -0.95
C GLU A 12 15.03 13.09 -1.04
N VAL A 13 14.45 12.48 0.00
CA VAL A 13 13.00 12.25 0.08
C VAL A 13 12.23 13.56 -0.01
N ASP A 14 12.63 14.60 0.71
CA ASP A 14 11.97 15.91 0.67
C ASP A 14 12.11 16.57 -0.70
N ARG A 15 13.30 16.53 -1.31
CA ARG A 15 13.51 17.01 -2.69
C ARG A 15 12.59 16.31 -3.69
N LYS A 16 12.43 14.99 -3.58
CA LYS A 16 11.52 14.22 -4.44
C LYS A 16 10.04 14.56 -4.21
N ARG A 17 9.64 14.87 -2.97
CA ARG A 17 8.28 15.36 -2.67
C ARG A 17 8.01 16.71 -3.33
N GLU A 18 8.99 17.60 -3.36
CA GLU A 18 8.86 18.89 -4.03
C GLU A 18 8.67 18.73 -5.54
N GLU A 19 9.45 17.85 -6.19
CA GLU A 19 9.33 17.57 -7.64
C GLU A 19 7.90 17.17 -8.05
N ILE A 20 7.19 16.43 -7.19
CA ILE A 20 5.81 15.98 -7.43
C ILE A 20 4.74 16.87 -6.78
N LYS A 21 5.14 18.04 -6.26
CA LYS A 21 4.27 19.06 -5.67
C LYS A 21 3.53 18.57 -4.40
N CYS A 22 4.27 17.91 -3.49
CA CYS A 22 3.81 17.41 -2.19
C CYS A 22 4.67 17.93 -1.01
N SER A 23 5.15 19.18 -1.08
CA SER A 23 6.12 19.74 -0.13
C SER A 23 5.60 19.90 1.30
N ARG A 24 4.30 20.13 1.51
CA ARG A 24 3.70 20.28 2.85
C ARG A 24 2.74 19.15 3.22
N SER A 25 1.90 18.71 2.30
CA SER A 25 0.93 17.62 2.50
C SER A 25 0.63 16.90 1.19
N GLY A 26 0.09 15.68 1.31
CA GLY A 26 -0.44 14.91 0.18
C GLY A 26 0.57 14.01 -0.55
N ALA A 27 1.74 13.76 0.05
CA ALA A 27 2.58 12.62 -0.36
C ALA A 27 2.10 11.36 0.36
N PHE A 28 2.02 10.26 -0.39
CA PHE A 28 1.86 8.92 0.17
C PHE A 28 3.11 8.12 -0.13
N PHE A 29 3.42 7.19 0.74
CA PHE A 29 4.67 6.46 0.75
C PHE A 29 4.43 4.95 0.69
N ARG A 30 5.39 4.24 0.13
CA ARG A 30 5.47 2.77 0.20
C ARG A 30 6.93 2.36 0.30
N GLY A 31 7.27 1.55 1.30
CA GLY A 31 8.60 0.95 1.43
C GLY A 31 8.65 -0.42 0.80
N HIS A 32 9.72 -0.71 0.07
CA HIS A 32 10.06 -2.04 -0.40
C HIS A 32 11.37 -2.47 0.22
N SER A 33 11.38 -3.62 0.88
CA SER A 33 12.62 -4.26 1.32
C SER A 33 13.42 -4.86 0.18
N ASN A 34 12.83 -5.04 -1.01
CA ASN A 34 13.53 -5.47 -2.20
C ASN A 34 13.32 -4.47 -3.34
N GLY A 35 14.38 -3.79 -3.76
CA GLY A 35 14.35 -2.77 -4.81
C GLY A 35 14.07 -3.29 -6.22
N HIS A 36 14.04 -4.61 -6.42
CA HIS A 36 13.65 -5.22 -7.70
C HIS A 36 12.14 -5.39 -7.85
N TYR A 37 11.36 -5.14 -6.81
CA TYR A 37 9.91 -5.21 -6.88
C TYR A 37 9.34 -4.02 -7.69
N ARG A 38 8.48 -4.37 -8.65
CA ARG A 38 7.65 -3.42 -9.39
C ARG A 38 6.40 -3.09 -8.60
N LEU A 39 5.81 -1.91 -8.80
CA LEU A 39 4.53 -1.54 -8.19
C LEU A 39 3.35 -2.18 -8.94
N VAL A 40 3.27 -3.51 -8.85
CA VAL A 40 2.19 -4.36 -9.36
C VAL A 40 1.56 -5.14 -8.20
N PRO A 41 0.21 -5.12 -8.04
CA PRO A 41 -0.49 -5.92 -7.03
C PRO A 41 -0.18 -7.41 -7.12
N SER A 42 -0.21 -8.09 -5.97
CA SER A 42 0.15 -9.51 -5.86
C SER A 42 -0.63 -10.42 -6.82
N LEU A 43 -1.93 -10.16 -7.01
CA LEU A 43 -2.77 -10.94 -7.94
C LEU A 43 -2.35 -10.78 -9.41
N LEU A 44 -1.77 -9.62 -9.76
CA LEU A 44 -1.49 -9.22 -11.14
C LEU A 44 -0.03 -9.42 -11.55
N ARG A 45 0.85 -9.82 -10.63
CA ARG A 45 2.26 -10.14 -10.92
C ARG A 45 2.44 -11.35 -11.84
N LYS A 46 1.44 -12.23 -11.86
CA LYS A 46 1.31 -13.32 -12.84
C LYS A 46 -0.03 -13.11 -13.53
N THR A 47 -0.15 -13.55 -14.78
CA THR A 47 -1.45 -13.59 -15.45
C THR A 47 -2.29 -14.68 -14.76
N PRO A 48 -3.32 -14.33 -13.98
CA PRO A 48 -4.16 -15.34 -13.35
C PRO A 48 -5.02 -16.04 -14.43
N HIS A 49 -5.44 -17.26 -14.16
CA HIS A 49 -6.51 -17.88 -14.94
C HIS A 49 -7.76 -16.97 -14.88
N PRO A 50 -8.56 -16.84 -15.96
CA PRO A 50 -9.72 -15.94 -15.98
C PRO A 50 -10.65 -16.06 -14.76
N ASP A 51 -10.87 -17.29 -14.29
CA ASP A 51 -11.74 -17.59 -13.14
C ASP A 51 -11.03 -17.62 -11.79
N ALA A 52 -9.70 -17.44 -11.75
CA ALA A 52 -8.94 -17.58 -10.50
C ALA A 52 -9.34 -16.50 -9.48
N GLU A 53 -9.60 -15.26 -9.93
CA GLU A 53 -10.04 -14.19 -9.03
C GLU A 53 -11.45 -14.47 -8.47
N HIS A 54 -12.35 -14.98 -9.31
CA HIS A 54 -13.68 -15.42 -8.88
C HIS A 54 -13.56 -16.50 -7.79
N ASN A 55 -12.88 -17.60 -8.10
CA ASN A 55 -12.73 -18.74 -7.19
C ASN A 55 -12.02 -18.35 -5.89
N LEU A 56 -10.93 -17.56 -5.98
CA LEU A 56 -10.20 -17.07 -4.82
C LEU A 56 -11.10 -16.24 -3.91
N PHE A 57 -11.85 -15.28 -4.46
CA PHE A 57 -12.72 -14.42 -3.67
C PHE A 57 -13.84 -15.22 -2.98
N HIS A 58 -14.48 -16.14 -3.71
CA HIS A 58 -15.54 -16.99 -3.16
C HIS A 58 -15.02 -17.95 -2.08
N GLU A 59 -13.86 -18.57 -2.28
CA GLU A 59 -13.25 -19.45 -1.28
C GLU A 59 -12.85 -18.68 -0.01
N CYS A 60 -12.28 -17.48 -0.18
CA CYS A 60 -11.95 -16.61 0.94
C CYS A 60 -13.23 -16.18 1.68
N PHE A 61 -14.28 -15.80 0.96
CA PHE A 61 -15.56 -15.43 1.57
C PHE A 61 -16.17 -16.59 2.35
N ALA A 62 -16.26 -17.78 1.76
CA ALA A 62 -16.82 -18.97 2.40
C ALA A 62 -16.06 -19.38 3.67
N ARG A 63 -14.72 -19.27 3.66
CA ARG A 63 -13.87 -19.67 4.79
C ARG A 63 -13.71 -18.59 5.85
N ALA A 64 -13.70 -17.32 5.45
CA ALA A 64 -13.48 -16.18 6.35
C ALA A 64 -14.78 -15.53 6.83
N ASN A 65 -15.95 -16.10 6.56
CA ASN A 65 -17.25 -15.48 6.88
C ASN A 65 -17.40 -15.07 8.36
N ASN A 66 -16.80 -15.82 9.30
CA ASN A 66 -16.80 -15.49 10.74
C ASN A 66 -15.63 -14.59 11.17
N LEU A 67 -14.67 -14.32 10.27
CA LEU A 67 -13.50 -13.47 10.50
C LEU A 67 -13.71 -12.06 9.93
N LEU A 68 -14.68 -11.90 9.04
CA LEU A 68 -15.05 -10.63 8.42
C LEU A 68 -16.25 -10.00 9.15
N PRO A 69 -16.35 -8.65 9.15
CA PRO A 69 -17.59 -7.99 9.52
C PRO A 69 -18.75 -8.50 8.64
N ARG A 70 -19.90 -8.83 9.25
CA ARG A 70 -21.04 -9.43 8.53
C ARG A 70 -21.49 -8.59 7.33
N ASP A 71 -21.48 -7.27 7.50
CA ASP A 71 -21.95 -6.30 6.50
C ASP A 71 -20.82 -5.68 5.69
N ALA A 72 -19.64 -6.31 5.65
CA ALA A 72 -18.53 -5.82 4.85
C ALA A 72 -18.90 -5.75 3.36
N THR A 73 -18.56 -4.65 2.70
CA THR A 73 -18.64 -4.48 1.26
C THR A 73 -17.59 -5.35 0.54
N SER A 74 -17.75 -5.53 -0.78
CA SER A 74 -16.75 -6.23 -1.60
C SER A 74 -15.35 -5.59 -1.49
N TRP A 75 -15.29 -4.27 -1.40
CA TRP A 75 -14.07 -3.49 -1.20
C TRP A 75 -13.43 -3.70 0.18
N GLU A 76 -14.23 -3.72 1.26
CA GLU A 76 -13.71 -3.97 2.61
C GLU A 76 -13.18 -5.41 2.76
N ARG A 77 -13.84 -6.39 2.14
CA ARG A 77 -13.33 -7.76 2.05
C ARG A 77 -12.00 -7.81 1.31
N LEU A 78 -11.88 -7.10 0.18
CA LEU A 78 -10.63 -7.03 -0.58
C LEU A 78 -9.49 -6.43 0.25
N ALA A 79 -9.75 -5.36 1.01
CA ALA A 79 -8.76 -4.77 1.92
C ALA A 79 -8.34 -5.75 3.02
N PHE A 80 -9.27 -6.52 3.57
CA PHE A 80 -8.97 -7.57 4.54
C PHE A 80 -8.13 -8.68 3.93
N PHE A 81 -8.44 -9.13 2.71
CA PHE A 81 -7.66 -10.15 2.01
C PHE A 81 -6.21 -9.71 1.79
N GLN A 82 -6.01 -8.48 1.30
CA GLN A 82 -4.68 -7.89 1.10
C GLN A 82 -3.84 -7.92 2.37
N HIS A 83 -4.46 -7.59 3.50
CA HIS A 83 -3.83 -7.49 4.80
C HIS A 83 -3.26 -8.80 5.33
N TYR A 84 -3.96 -9.90 5.06
CA TYR A 84 -3.55 -11.25 5.46
C TYR A 84 -2.77 -11.97 4.35
N GLY A 85 -2.28 -11.23 3.35
CA GLY A 85 -1.40 -11.74 2.31
C GLY A 85 -2.10 -12.55 1.21
N ILE A 86 -3.43 -12.53 1.18
CA ILE A 86 -4.19 -13.13 0.08
C ILE A 86 -3.96 -12.25 -1.16
N PRO A 87 -3.68 -12.82 -2.35
CA PRO A 87 -3.44 -12.03 -3.53
C PRO A 87 -4.63 -11.14 -3.91
N THR A 88 -4.40 -9.84 -4.11
CA THR A 88 -5.45 -8.89 -4.52
C THR A 88 -4.98 -7.94 -5.62
N ARG A 89 -5.92 -7.11 -6.12
CA ARG A 89 -5.68 -5.98 -7.02
C ARG A 89 -5.22 -4.70 -6.31
N LEU A 90 -5.02 -4.76 -4.99
CA LEU A 90 -4.60 -3.62 -4.19
C LEU A 90 -3.08 -3.57 -4.03
N LEU A 91 -2.55 -2.35 -4.00
CA LEU A 91 -1.22 -2.05 -3.48
C LEU A 91 -1.35 -1.07 -2.32
N ASP A 92 -0.72 -1.41 -1.20
CA ASP A 92 -0.73 -0.60 0.02
C ASP A 92 0.13 0.66 -0.10
N TRP A 93 -0.37 1.75 0.45
CA TRP A 93 0.30 3.02 0.64
C TRP A 93 0.02 3.52 2.05
N THR A 94 0.89 4.37 2.57
CA THR A 94 0.72 5.00 3.88
C THR A 94 0.97 6.49 3.78
N GLU A 95 0.28 7.29 4.58
CA GLU A 95 0.63 8.70 4.75
C GLU A 95 1.86 8.90 5.66
N SER A 96 2.26 7.86 6.41
CA SER A 96 3.38 7.91 7.35
C SER A 96 4.68 7.48 6.67
N LEU A 97 5.61 8.44 6.53
CA LEU A 97 6.97 8.15 6.06
C LEU A 97 7.65 7.08 6.93
N GLY A 98 7.44 7.12 8.25
CA GLY A 98 8.03 6.15 9.16
C GLY A 98 7.48 4.74 8.99
N VAL A 99 6.18 4.57 8.74
CA VAL A 99 5.60 3.24 8.42
C VAL A 99 6.16 2.72 7.11
N ALA A 100 6.27 3.57 6.08
CA ALA A 100 6.89 3.16 4.82
C ALA A 100 8.37 2.77 5.00
N LEU A 101 9.14 3.56 5.74
CA LEU A 101 10.54 3.26 6.05
C LEU A 101 10.68 1.94 6.81
N PHE A 102 9.80 1.66 7.79
CA PHE A 102 9.73 0.38 8.48
C PHE A 102 9.60 -0.80 7.51
N PHE A 103 8.72 -0.70 6.50
CA PHE A 103 8.59 -1.74 5.47
C PHE A 103 9.80 -1.81 4.52
N ALA A 104 10.53 -0.71 4.33
CA ALA A 104 11.73 -0.69 3.49
C ALA A 104 12.91 -1.39 4.17
N VAL A 105 13.09 -1.26 5.49
CA VAL A 105 14.30 -1.77 6.17
C VAL A 105 14.11 -3.05 6.97
N ARG A 106 12.91 -3.64 6.97
CA ARG A 106 12.62 -4.91 7.66
C ARG A 106 13.16 -6.13 6.90
N ASP A 107 13.30 -7.24 7.63
CA ASP A 107 13.51 -8.60 7.12
C ASP A 107 14.64 -8.75 6.08
N GLN A 108 15.85 -8.29 6.43
CA GLN A 108 17.07 -8.36 5.59
C GLN A 108 16.85 -7.75 4.19
N PRO A 109 16.79 -6.42 4.09
CA PRO A 109 16.48 -5.77 2.83
C PRO A 109 17.59 -5.98 1.78
N ILE A 110 17.17 -6.06 0.52
CA ILE A 110 18.03 -6.17 -0.67
C ILE A 110 17.77 -4.95 -1.54
N SER A 111 18.70 -3.99 -1.55
CA SER A 111 18.52 -2.69 -2.23
C SER A 111 17.20 -2.02 -1.86
N PRO A 112 16.97 -1.74 -0.56
CA PRO A 112 15.69 -1.19 -0.10
C PRO A 112 15.36 0.13 -0.77
N SER A 113 14.07 0.41 -0.94
CA SER A 113 13.63 1.63 -1.61
C SER A 113 12.34 2.18 -1.04
N LEU A 114 12.18 3.49 -1.17
CA LEU A 114 11.00 4.25 -0.80
C LEU A 114 10.35 4.81 -2.07
N TRP A 115 9.07 4.52 -2.24
CA TRP A 115 8.23 5.13 -3.26
C TRP A 115 7.41 6.26 -2.66
N ILE A 116 7.26 7.34 -3.42
CA ILE A 116 6.56 8.57 -3.06
C ILE A 116 5.57 8.89 -4.16
N VAL A 117 4.31 9.18 -3.83
CA VAL A 117 3.27 9.49 -4.82
C VAL A 117 2.41 10.70 -4.43
N ASN A 118 2.04 11.51 -5.44
CA ASN A 118 0.97 12.51 -5.34
C ASN A 118 -0.37 11.89 -5.77
N ALA A 119 -1.07 11.26 -4.83
CA ALA A 119 -2.34 10.56 -5.07
C ALA A 119 -3.43 11.48 -5.65
N PHE A 120 -3.53 12.70 -5.14
CA PHE A 120 -4.54 13.69 -5.54
C PHE A 120 -4.41 14.05 -7.02
N ARG A 121 -3.17 14.33 -7.47
CA ARG A 121 -2.91 14.67 -8.88
C ARG A 121 -3.01 13.44 -9.80
N LEU A 122 -2.60 12.28 -9.32
CA LEU A 122 -2.75 11.00 -10.04
C LEU A 122 -4.22 10.74 -10.38
N ASN A 123 -5.11 10.78 -9.39
CA ASN A 123 -6.54 10.57 -9.61
C ASN A 123 -7.16 11.59 -10.56
N LYS A 124 -6.79 12.87 -10.43
CA LYS A 124 -7.24 13.91 -11.36
C LYS A 124 -6.82 13.58 -12.80
N SER A 125 -5.58 13.13 -12.99
CA SER A 125 -5.05 12.81 -14.33
C SER A 125 -5.66 11.57 -14.97
N ASN A 126 -6.14 10.62 -14.16
CA ASN A 126 -6.73 9.37 -14.63
C ASN A 126 -8.24 9.49 -14.88
N GLY A 127 -8.80 10.70 -14.81
CA GLY A 127 -10.24 10.95 -14.98
C GLY A 127 -11.11 10.41 -13.84
N ALA A 128 -10.51 9.85 -12.79
CA ALA A 128 -11.22 9.36 -11.60
C ALA A 128 -11.96 10.48 -10.88
N SER A 129 -11.43 11.71 -10.96
CA SER A 129 -12.08 12.89 -10.41
C SER A 129 -11.81 14.13 -11.25
N LYS A 130 -12.81 15.03 -11.31
CA LYS A 130 -12.68 16.37 -11.91
C LYS A 130 -11.74 17.29 -11.09
N GLN A 131 -11.59 17.03 -9.80
CA GLN A 131 -10.74 17.78 -8.88
C GLN A 131 -9.71 16.86 -8.18
N PRO A 132 -8.56 17.36 -7.69
CA PRO A 132 -7.61 16.51 -6.97
C PRO A 132 -8.24 15.95 -5.68
N ARG A 133 -8.55 14.65 -5.65
CA ARG A 133 -9.09 13.96 -4.47
C ARG A 133 -8.76 12.47 -4.49
N ILE A 134 -8.82 11.85 -3.32
CA ILE A 134 -8.79 10.39 -3.16
C ILE A 134 -10.23 9.89 -3.29
N MET A 135 -10.41 8.75 -3.95
CA MET A 135 -11.73 8.15 -4.14
C MET A 135 -12.03 7.21 -2.98
N MET A 136 -13.26 7.22 -2.47
CA MET A 136 -13.67 6.32 -1.39
C MET A 136 -14.86 5.48 -1.84
N PRO A 137 -14.71 4.15 -1.98
CA PRO A 137 -15.84 3.28 -2.30
C PRO A 137 -16.97 3.47 -1.28
N GLY A 138 -18.21 3.56 -1.76
CA GLY A 138 -19.40 3.81 -0.95
C GLY A 138 -19.76 5.30 -0.77
N LEU A 139 -18.79 6.22 -0.87
CA LEU A 139 -19.05 7.67 -0.88
C LEU A 139 -18.91 8.28 -2.29
N ASP A 140 -17.86 7.91 -3.01
CA ASP A 140 -17.70 8.23 -4.42
C ASP A 140 -18.44 7.20 -5.29
N LYS A 141 -18.84 7.63 -6.50
CA LYS A 141 -19.43 6.76 -7.52
C LYS A 141 -18.39 5.84 -8.18
N LEU A 142 -17.87 4.89 -7.41
CA LEU A 142 -17.05 3.78 -7.91
C LEU A 142 -17.93 2.54 -8.15
N PRO A 143 -17.73 1.81 -9.26
CA PRO A 143 -18.36 0.50 -9.44
C PRO A 143 -18.01 -0.45 -8.29
N ASP A 144 -18.91 -1.38 -8.02
CA ASP A 144 -18.65 -2.43 -7.04
C ASP A 144 -17.56 -3.39 -7.54
N TYR A 145 -16.62 -3.75 -6.66
CA TYR A 145 -15.50 -4.62 -7.01
C TYR A 145 -15.97 -6.03 -7.41
N HIS A 146 -16.93 -6.59 -6.69
CA HIS A 146 -17.45 -7.92 -6.99
C HIS A 146 -18.09 -7.94 -8.38
N ASP A 147 -18.92 -6.96 -8.71
CA ASP A 147 -19.58 -6.92 -10.02
C ASP A 147 -18.62 -6.71 -11.19
N CYS A 148 -17.51 -5.99 -10.99
CA CYS A 148 -16.53 -5.75 -12.04
C CYS A 148 -15.46 -6.84 -12.20
N PHE A 149 -15.11 -7.57 -11.14
CA PHE A 149 -13.91 -8.44 -11.15
C PHE A 149 -14.13 -9.85 -10.58
N VAL A 150 -15.12 -10.05 -9.72
CA VAL A 150 -15.42 -11.38 -9.15
C VAL A 150 -16.52 -12.07 -9.95
N ARG A 151 -17.53 -11.33 -10.38
CA ARG A 151 -18.64 -11.86 -11.16
C ARG A 151 -18.16 -12.33 -12.54
N VAL A 152 -18.61 -13.51 -12.94
CA VAL A 152 -18.32 -14.13 -14.25
C VAL A 152 -19.44 -13.78 -15.23
N ASP A 153 -20.70 -14.05 -14.86
CA ASP A 153 -21.86 -13.73 -15.68
C ASP A 153 -22.24 -12.24 -15.55
N ASP A 154 -22.43 -11.53 -16.66
CA ASP A 154 -22.85 -10.11 -16.67
C ASP A 154 -21.90 -9.15 -15.92
N ARG A 155 -20.60 -9.32 -16.12
CA ARG A 155 -19.57 -8.45 -15.53
C ARG A 155 -19.81 -6.97 -15.87
N ALA A 156 -19.84 -6.13 -14.83
CA ALA A 156 -19.94 -4.68 -14.99
C ALA A 156 -18.64 -4.08 -15.56
N ALA A 157 -18.76 -3.07 -16.42
CA ALA A 157 -17.60 -2.41 -17.00
C ALA A 157 -16.85 -1.56 -15.95
N TRP A 158 -15.51 -1.67 -15.94
CA TRP A 158 -14.65 -0.81 -15.14
C TRP A 158 -14.22 0.42 -15.95
N PRO A 159 -14.45 1.66 -15.48
CA PRO A 159 -14.29 2.86 -16.29
C PRO A 159 -12.84 3.39 -16.36
N TYR A 160 -11.89 2.82 -15.62
CA TYR A 160 -10.52 3.33 -15.54
C TYR A 160 -9.50 2.34 -16.11
N SER A 161 -8.80 2.77 -17.15
CA SER A 161 -7.69 2.00 -17.73
C SER A 161 -6.37 2.13 -16.97
N LYS A 162 -6.27 3.10 -16.06
CA LYS A 162 -5.10 3.33 -15.22
C LYS A 162 -5.44 3.12 -13.74
N PRO A 163 -4.47 2.75 -12.90
CA PRO A 163 -4.70 2.59 -11.48
C PRO A 163 -5.25 3.85 -10.82
N ILE A 164 -6.14 3.68 -9.86
CA ILE A 164 -6.72 4.79 -9.08
C ILE A 164 -6.32 4.66 -7.62
N PHE A 165 -6.11 5.79 -6.96
CA PHE A 165 -5.85 5.86 -5.53
C PHE A 165 -7.17 5.90 -4.78
N ILE A 166 -7.36 4.95 -3.87
CA ILE A 166 -8.58 4.79 -3.08
C ILE A 166 -8.28 4.76 -1.59
N GLN A 167 -9.25 5.24 -0.82
CA GLN A 167 -9.31 5.00 0.62
C GLN A 167 -10.49 4.08 0.88
N ILE A 168 -10.21 2.91 1.44
CA ILE A 168 -11.23 2.00 1.94
C ILE A 168 -11.38 2.31 3.43
N PRO A 169 -12.60 2.44 3.97
CA PRO A 169 -12.81 2.68 5.39
C PRO A 169 -11.95 1.77 6.26
N TRP A 170 -11.36 2.31 7.32
CA TRP A 170 -10.47 1.55 8.20
C TRP A 170 -11.29 0.59 9.06
N THR A 171 -11.60 -0.57 8.50
CA THR A 171 -12.38 -1.64 9.14
C THR A 171 -11.55 -2.54 10.05
N SER A 172 -10.23 -2.36 10.07
CA SER A 172 -9.31 -3.12 10.93
C SER A 172 -8.30 -2.23 11.65
N GLU A 173 -7.89 -2.66 12.84
CA GLU A 173 -6.91 -1.94 13.64
C GLU A 173 -5.57 -1.81 12.93
N ARG A 174 -5.15 -2.83 12.19
CA ARG A 174 -3.88 -2.78 11.46
C ARG A 174 -3.92 -1.81 10.27
N VAL A 175 -5.04 -1.67 9.53
CA VAL A 175 -5.13 -0.63 8.47
C VAL A 175 -5.06 0.77 9.10
N ARG A 176 -5.75 0.97 10.23
CA ARG A 176 -5.68 2.23 11.00
C ARG A 176 -4.27 2.52 11.50
N ALA A 177 -3.57 1.53 12.04
CA ALA A 177 -2.23 1.68 12.60
C ALA A 177 -1.16 1.98 11.53
N GLN A 178 -1.40 1.54 10.30
CA GLN A 178 -0.55 1.85 9.15
C GLN A 178 -0.94 3.15 8.44
N SER A 179 -2.01 3.83 8.86
CA SER A 179 -2.65 4.91 8.09
C SER A 179 -2.81 4.53 6.62
N GLY A 180 -3.41 3.36 6.39
CA GLY A 180 -3.39 2.66 5.11
C GLY A 180 -4.31 3.28 4.06
N PHE A 181 -3.80 3.33 2.83
CA PHE A 181 -4.48 3.66 1.58
C PHE A 181 -4.11 2.63 0.52
N PHE A 182 -4.81 2.64 -0.62
CA PHE A 182 -4.54 1.69 -1.68
C PHE A 182 -4.48 2.34 -3.06
N THR A 183 -3.68 1.77 -3.96
CA THR A 183 -3.99 1.87 -5.39
C THR A 183 -4.71 0.60 -5.85
N PHE A 184 -5.76 0.77 -6.63
CA PHE A 184 -6.49 -0.32 -7.27
C PHE A 184 -6.12 -0.41 -8.75
N HIS A 185 -5.86 -1.63 -9.24
CA HIS A 185 -5.38 -1.86 -10.61
C HIS A 185 -6.30 -2.84 -11.35
N ALA A 186 -6.77 -2.42 -12.53
CA ALA A 186 -7.54 -3.29 -13.41
C ALA A 186 -6.66 -4.19 -14.30
N THR A 187 -5.43 -3.76 -14.59
CA THR A 187 -4.47 -4.46 -15.46
C THR A 187 -3.16 -4.72 -14.70
N ASN A 188 -2.29 -5.55 -15.28
CA ASN A 188 -0.99 -5.92 -14.73
C ASN A 188 0.13 -4.91 -15.01
N ASP A 189 -0.21 -3.76 -15.59
CA ASP A 189 0.73 -2.69 -15.88
C ASP A 189 1.22 -2.04 -14.60
N SER A 190 2.52 -1.73 -14.57
CA SER A 190 3.15 -1.09 -13.42
C SER A 190 2.74 0.38 -13.33
N ILE A 191 2.28 0.82 -12.16
CA ILE A 191 1.77 2.19 -11.99
C ILE A 191 2.84 3.27 -12.18
N GLU A 192 4.10 2.96 -11.86
CA GLU A 192 5.26 3.82 -12.09
C GLU A 192 5.54 4.05 -13.58
N GLU A 193 5.20 3.10 -14.45
CA GLU A 193 5.31 3.23 -15.91
C GLU A 193 4.10 3.94 -16.52
N LEU A 194 2.90 3.69 -16.00
CA LEU A 194 1.67 4.32 -16.49
C LEU A 194 1.53 5.79 -16.06
N CYS A 195 2.09 6.14 -14.90
CA CYS A 195 1.91 7.43 -14.23
C CYS A 195 3.24 8.06 -13.74
N PRO A 196 4.35 8.03 -14.49
CA PRO A 196 5.71 8.37 -14.00
C PRO A 196 5.83 9.80 -13.46
N LYS A 197 4.97 10.72 -13.93
CA LYS A 197 4.93 12.11 -13.50
C LYS A 197 4.61 12.28 -12.01
N TYR A 198 3.91 11.33 -11.41
CA TYR A 198 3.39 11.45 -10.04
C TYR A 198 4.12 10.59 -9.02
N PHE A 199 5.08 9.76 -9.46
CA PHE A 199 5.88 8.88 -8.61
C PHE A 199 7.32 9.31 -8.54
N ARG A 200 7.94 9.13 -7.38
CA ARG A 200 9.39 9.14 -7.23
C ARG A 200 9.82 7.94 -6.41
N ARG A 201 10.98 7.42 -6.77
CA ARG A 201 11.69 6.41 -6.00
C ARG A 201 12.94 7.04 -5.40
N VAL A 202 13.22 6.69 -4.16
CA VAL A 202 14.47 6.99 -3.46
C VAL A 202 14.99 5.67 -2.92
N ASP A 203 16.17 5.24 -3.38
CA ASP A 203 16.82 4.07 -2.80
C ASP A 203 17.32 4.42 -1.39
N VAL A 204 17.17 3.48 -0.46
CA VAL A 204 17.68 3.60 0.92
C VAL A 204 19.10 3.03 0.89
N PRO A 205 20.16 3.85 1.04
CA PRO A 205 21.51 3.34 1.06
C PRO A 205 21.72 2.40 2.26
N ASP A 206 22.52 1.34 2.08
CA ASP A 206 22.83 0.41 3.18
C ASP A 206 23.41 1.13 4.40
N ALA A 207 24.23 2.15 4.17
CA ALA A 207 24.81 2.99 5.21
C ALA A 207 23.78 3.83 5.98
N ALA A 208 22.61 4.12 5.41
CA ALA A 208 21.53 4.86 6.07
C ALA A 208 20.61 3.96 6.92
N ILE A 209 20.68 2.63 6.75
CA ILE A 209 19.81 1.67 7.46
C ILE A 209 19.96 1.76 8.99
N PRO A 210 21.18 1.81 9.57
CA PRO A 210 21.33 1.97 11.03
C PRO A 210 20.66 3.24 11.56
N GLY A 211 20.82 4.37 10.85
CA GLY A 211 20.14 5.63 11.18
C GLY A 211 18.62 5.54 11.07
N ALA A 212 18.11 4.87 10.03
CA ALA A 212 16.69 4.62 9.83
C ALA A 212 16.09 3.78 10.97
N LEU A 213 16.73 2.68 11.36
CA LEU A 213 16.28 1.83 12.46
C LEU A 213 16.22 2.59 13.79
N LYS A 214 17.25 3.40 14.07
CA LYS A 214 17.28 4.26 15.26
C LYS A 214 16.19 5.33 15.25
N PHE A 215 15.88 5.89 14.08
CA PHE A 215 14.77 6.82 13.92
C PHE A 215 13.43 6.15 14.23
N LEU A 216 13.19 4.95 13.68
CA LEU A 216 11.95 4.19 13.91
C LEU A 216 11.76 3.85 15.39
N GLU A 217 12.83 3.40 16.06
CA GLU A 217 12.82 3.11 17.49
C GLU A 217 12.43 4.36 18.32
N ASN A 218 13.10 5.49 18.09
CA ASN A 218 12.83 6.74 18.81
C ASN A 218 11.44 7.31 18.50
N ALA A 219 10.91 7.08 17.31
CA ALA A 219 9.57 7.48 16.90
C ALA A 219 8.48 6.53 17.43
N GLY A 220 8.85 5.44 18.11
CA GLY A 220 7.91 4.43 18.60
C GLY A 220 7.29 3.58 17.48
N ILE A 221 7.89 3.56 16.29
CA ILE A 221 7.43 2.75 15.15
C ILE A 221 8.07 1.38 15.26
N THR A 222 7.30 0.47 15.85
CA THR A 222 7.68 -0.91 16.15
C THR A 222 6.81 -1.90 15.38
N GLU A 223 7.21 -3.17 15.38
CA GLU A 223 6.43 -4.23 14.76
C GLU A 223 5.00 -4.32 15.32
N TYR A 224 4.82 -4.12 16.63
CA TYR A 224 3.50 -4.13 17.26
C TYR A 224 2.66 -2.90 16.92
N THR A 225 3.27 -1.72 16.80
CA THR A 225 2.52 -0.52 16.38
C THR A 225 2.13 -0.55 14.91
N VAL A 226 2.88 -1.26 14.06
CA VAL A 226 2.54 -1.46 12.63
C VAL A 226 1.58 -2.63 12.43
N PHE A 227 1.68 -3.66 13.28
CA PHE A 227 0.84 -4.85 13.31
C PHE A 227 0.26 -5.03 14.73
N PRO A 228 -0.83 -4.34 15.07
CA PRO A 228 -1.49 -4.43 16.38
C PRO A 228 -2.26 -5.75 16.54
N ASP A 229 -1.55 -6.88 16.45
CA ASP A 229 -2.05 -8.21 16.70
C ASP A 229 -0.99 -9.06 17.41
N PHE A 230 -1.33 -10.30 17.74
CA PHE A 230 -0.41 -11.20 18.43
C PHE A 230 0.84 -11.53 17.62
N VAL A 231 0.78 -11.48 16.29
CA VAL A 231 1.96 -11.72 15.44
C VAL A 231 2.93 -10.55 15.60
N GLY A 232 2.43 -9.31 15.49
CA GLY A 232 3.25 -8.12 15.68
C GLY A 232 3.77 -7.96 17.10
N LEU A 233 2.97 -8.30 18.11
CA LEU A 233 3.41 -8.32 19.50
C LEU A 233 4.52 -9.34 19.72
N ALA A 234 4.36 -10.57 19.21
CA ALA A 234 5.38 -11.61 19.32
C ALA A 234 6.69 -11.20 18.64
N GLY A 235 6.62 -10.61 17.44
CA GLY A 235 7.81 -10.08 16.76
C GLY A 235 8.49 -8.95 17.53
N PHE A 236 7.71 -8.00 18.05
CA PHE A 236 8.22 -6.93 18.90
C PHE A 236 8.94 -7.45 20.16
N LEU A 237 8.34 -8.40 20.87
CA LEU A 237 8.93 -8.95 22.10
C LEU A 237 10.19 -9.77 21.82
N ARG A 238 10.22 -10.58 20.75
CA ARG A 238 11.41 -11.30 20.32
C ARG A 238 12.58 -10.36 20.05
N ASN A 239 12.34 -9.28 19.32
CA ASN A 239 13.36 -8.26 19.06
C ASN A 239 13.80 -7.54 20.34
N ARG A 240 12.86 -7.20 21.23
CA ARG A 240 13.15 -6.48 22.49
C ARG A 240 14.00 -7.29 23.46
N TYR A 241 13.69 -8.57 23.61
CA TYR A 241 14.37 -9.45 24.56
C TYR A 241 15.48 -10.30 23.91
N ARG A 242 15.65 -10.22 22.59
CA ARG A 242 16.61 -10.99 21.79
C ARG A 242 16.42 -12.51 21.96
N VAL A 243 15.17 -12.97 21.87
CA VAL A 243 14.74 -14.38 21.99
C VAL A 243 14.01 -14.87 20.76
#